data_AF-A0A7C1HS86-F1
#
_entry.id   AF-A0A7C1HS86-F1
#
_cell.length_a   1.000
_cell.length_b   1.000
_cell.length_c   1.000
_cell.angle_alpha   90.00
_cell.angle_beta   90.00
_cell.angle_gamma   90.00
#
_symmetry.space_group_name_H-M   'P 1'
#
loop_
_entity.id
_entity.type
_entity.pdbx_description
1 polymer ?
#
loop_
_entity_poly.entity_id
_entity_poly.type
_entity_poly.pdbx_seq_one_letter_code
_entity_poly.pdbx_strand_id
1 'polypeptide(L)'
;MTSALDDIAPAFKASASRWPDAPNIQAHYADLASTFRSNGCSLIELCKSFLEMVCITIVTELGKDPPENSTPSTTEYLNCAFDALGIRSQRGASAIGKVFSGFNKISDGLTYIRDNEGSVAHGKDGFIDALSDHHARVYLLSADTIIALLLQAYDGVEPSILKTRESHSRFSHHNKKIDAATQVEAKVDEDGVVELSFRAGTLEDGFDIRVPASELLYYLDRQAYVDVLDALRGIATQPEEEEIPEPEETTPDEPEPPAKPEKAAVGQKETLARKPQPVTNYQGKYKEQVLPLYEFILHSILGGNSEYATQIQNLTYTLLNGMEDLEVVDWSKRTFSRAKVRLFLKKLTKLFSIEEIEESAIDQIVEWLEKCIPGGAG
;
A
#
# COMPACT_ATOMS: atom_id res chain seq x y z
N MET A 1 -7.71 33.95 -0.89
CA MET A 1 -8.13 33.92 -2.30
C MET A 1 -8.08 32.48 -2.75
N THR A 2 -9.17 32.02 -3.33
CA THR A 2 -9.47 30.63 -3.68
C THR A 2 -8.38 29.97 -4.50
N SER A 3 -8.01 28.76 -4.11
CA SER A 3 -7.83 27.71 -5.08
C SER A 3 -8.09 26.38 -4.39
N ALA A 4 -9.04 25.62 -4.90
CA ALA A 4 -9.00 24.19 -4.69
C ALA A 4 -7.68 23.69 -5.29
N LEU A 5 -7.09 22.61 -4.75
CA LEU A 5 -5.90 21.96 -5.32
C LEU A 5 -5.99 21.88 -6.85
N ASP A 6 -7.18 21.55 -7.34
CA ASP A 6 -7.54 21.42 -8.76
C ASP A 6 -7.33 22.69 -9.61
N ASP A 7 -7.40 23.88 -9.02
CA ASP A 7 -7.20 25.15 -9.75
C ASP A 7 -5.72 25.44 -9.97
N ILE A 8 -4.85 24.93 -9.09
CA ILE A 8 -3.39 25.15 -9.14
C ILE A 8 -2.68 23.98 -9.81
N ALA A 9 -3.14 22.76 -9.53
CA ALA A 9 -2.52 21.51 -9.95
C ALA A 9 -3.61 20.53 -10.43
N PRO A 10 -4.23 20.82 -11.60
CA PRO A 10 -5.38 20.06 -12.10
C PRO A 10 -5.06 18.60 -12.48
N ALA A 11 -3.80 18.28 -12.78
CA ALA A 11 -3.41 16.98 -13.32
C ALA A 11 -3.66 15.84 -12.32
N PHE A 12 -3.52 16.10 -11.02
CA PHE A 12 -3.83 15.13 -9.97
C PHE A 12 -5.29 14.67 -10.03
N LYS A 13 -6.24 15.62 -10.13
CA LYS A 13 -7.65 15.30 -10.29
C LYS A 13 -7.95 14.67 -11.64
N ALA A 14 -7.27 15.11 -12.70
CA ALA A 14 -7.41 14.52 -14.02
C ALA A 14 -7.02 13.02 -14.01
N SER A 15 -5.92 12.66 -13.33
CA SER A 15 -5.55 11.26 -13.10
C SER A 15 -6.62 10.49 -12.33
N ALA A 16 -7.10 11.03 -11.21
CA ALA A 16 -8.15 10.38 -10.42
C ALA A 16 -9.45 10.20 -11.22
N SER A 17 -9.83 11.19 -12.02
CA SER A 17 -11.04 11.11 -12.85
C SER A 17 -10.90 10.12 -14.00
N ARG A 18 -9.68 9.95 -14.53
CA ARG A 18 -9.40 8.99 -15.59
C ARG A 18 -9.46 7.55 -15.12
N TRP A 19 -8.98 7.28 -13.91
CA TRP A 19 -8.97 5.94 -13.31
C TRP A 19 -9.87 5.88 -12.07
N PRO A 20 -11.21 5.95 -12.24
CA PRO A 20 -12.14 5.94 -11.11
C PRO A 20 -12.04 4.66 -10.27
N ASP A 21 -11.72 3.53 -10.92
CA ASP A 21 -11.62 2.21 -10.29
C ASP A 21 -10.20 1.90 -9.77
N ALA A 22 -9.30 2.88 -9.72
CA ALA A 22 -7.97 2.74 -9.13
C ALA A 22 -7.97 3.26 -7.67
N PRO A 23 -8.27 2.41 -6.66
CA PRO A 23 -8.49 2.86 -5.28
C PRO A 23 -7.28 3.58 -4.68
N ASN A 24 -6.06 3.18 -5.03
CA ASN A 24 -4.85 3.84 -4.55
C ASN A 24 -4.73 5.27 -5.08
N ILE A 25 -5.05 5.51 -6.36
CA ILE A 25 -5.07 6.85 -6.96
C ILE A 25 -6.14 7.71 -6.28
N GLN A 26 -7.33 7.15 -6.05
CA GLN A 26 -8.41 7.87 -5.36
C GLN A 26 -8.02 8.27 -3.94
N ALA A 27 -7.47 7.33 -3.17
CA ALA A 27 -7.04 7.55 -1.80
C ALA A 27 -5.93 8.62 -1.71
N HIS A 28 -4.87 8.50 -2.50
CA HIS A 28 -3.79 9.50 -2.45
C HIS A 28 -4.22 10.87 -2.99
N TYR A 29 -5.13 10.94 -3.96
CA TYR A 29 -5.69 12.24 -4.34
C TYR A 29 -6.45 12.88 -3.17
N ALA A 30 -7.27 12.11 -2.45
CA ALA A 30 -7.99 12.59 -1.29
C ALA A 30 -7.03 13.06 -0.17
N ASP A 31 -5.97 12.29 0.10
CA ASP A 31 -4.94 12.64 1.09
C ASP A 31 -4.19 13.91 0.69
N LEU A 32 -3.81 14.04 -0.58
CA LEU A 32 -3.14 15.22 -1.13
C LEU A 32 -4.02 16.46 -1.03
N ALA A 33 -5.29 16.35 -1.44
CA ALA A 33 -6.27 17.45 -1.36
C ALA A 33 -6.60 17.84 0.08
N SER A 34 -6.62 16.88 1.01
CA SER A 34 -6.77 17.15 2.44
C SER A 34 -5.56 17.90 2.99
N THR A 35 -4.36 17.38 2.73
CA THR A 35 -3.09 17.94 3.18
C THR A 35 -2.85 19.34 2.63
N PHE A 36 -3.16 19.58 1.35
CA PHE A 36 -3.07 20.90 0.74
C PHE A 36 -3.99 21.92 1.44
N ARG A 37 -5.24 21.54 1.73
CA ARG A 37 -6.20 22.42 2.41
C ARG A 37 -5.81 22.74 3.85
N SER A 38 -5.21 21.78 4.57
CA SER A 38 -4.79 21.96 5.95
C SER A 38 -3.39 22.58 6.10
N ASN A 39 -2.72 22.93 5.00
CA ASN A 39 -1.30 23.28 4.95
C ASN A 39 -0.42 22.24 5.69
N GLY A 40 -0.69 20.95 5.45
CA GLY A 40 -0.01 19.85 6.12
C GLY A 40 1.42 19.65 5.62
N CYS A 41 2.29 19.20 6.51
CA CYS A 41 3.74 19.09 6.27
C CYS A 41 4.16 17.92 5.36
N SER A 42 3.22 17.07 4.92
CA SER A 42 3.46 15.88 4.09
C SER A 42 3.15 16.07 2.60
N LEU A 43 2.95 17.31 2.15
CA LEU A 43 2.53 17.59 0.76
C LEU A 43 3.56 17.11 -0.27
N ILE A 44 4.85 17.23 0.06
CA ILE A 44 5.98 16.83 -0.77
C ILE A 44 5.97 15.30 -0.98
N GLU A 45 5.82 14.55 0.10
CA GLU A 45 5.75 13.08 0.10
C GLU A 45 4.55 12.59 -0.71
N LEU A 46 3.39 13.20 -0.52
CA LEU A 46 2.17 12.84 -1.24
C LEU A 46 2.28 13.13 -2.74
N CYS A 47 2.86 14.27 -3.14
CA CYS A 47 3.09 14.56 -4.55
C CYS A 47 4.02 13.53 -5.20
N LYS A 48 5.10 13.15 -4.49
CA LYS A 48 6.05 12.12 -4.96
C LYS A 48 5.34 10.79 -5.20
N SER A 49 4.68 10.28 -4.16
CA SER A 49 4.02 8.98 -4.20
C SER A 49 2.90 8.96 -5.23
N PHE A 50 2.17 10.06 -5.40
CA PHE A 50 1.15 10.16 -6.43
C PHE A 50 1.75 10.07 -7.85
N LEU A 51 2.84 10.79 -8.12
CA LEU A 51 3.54 10.69 -9.41
C LEU A 51 4.02 9.26 -9.69
N GLU A 52 4.65 8.62 -8.71
CA GLU A 52 5.09 7.22 -8.82
C GLU A 52 3.93 6.28 -9.15
N MET A 53 2.79 6.44 -8.47
CA MET A 53 1.60 5.65 -8.76
C MET A 53 1.03 5.87 -10.16
N VAL A 54 1.03 7.11 -10.66
CA VAL A 54 0.59 7.39 -12.04
C VAL A 54 1.52 6.66 -13.02
N CYS A 55 2.84 6.72 -12.81
CA CYS A 55 3.80 5.98 -13.63
C CYS A 55 3.55 4.46 -13.59
N ILE A 56 3.38 3.88 -12.40
CA ILE A 56 3.09 2.45 -12.23
C ILE A 56 1.80 2.06 -12.94
N THR A 57 0.75 2.89 -12.81
CA THR A 57 -0.55 2.64 -13.44
C THR A 57 -0.40 2.62 -14.96
N ILE A 58 0.25 3.63 -15.55
CA ILE A 58 0.50 3.69 -17.01
C ILE A 58 1.28 2.46 -17.49
N VAL A 59 2.39 2.12 -16.83
CA VAL A 59 3.22 0.96 -17.21
C VAL A 59 2.39 -0.32 -17.18
N THR A 60 1.59 -0.50 -16.14
CA THR A 60 0.73 -1.68 -15.95
C THR A 60 -0.36 -1.76 -17.03
N GLU A 61 -1.06 -0.67 -17.28
CA GLU A 61 -2.17 -0.63 -18.25
C GLU A 61 -1.70 -0.78 -19.70
N LEU A 62 -0.50 -0.32 -20.02
CA LEU A 62 0.14 -0.57 -21.32
C LEU A 62 0.77 -1.97 -21.41
N GLY A 63 0.65 -2.77 -20.36
CA GLY A 63 1.16 -4.14 -20.30
C GLY A 63 2.67 -4.25 -20.37
N LYS A 64 3.39 -3.22 -19.90
CA LYS A 64 4.85 -3.20 -19.80
C LYS A 64 5.30 -3.62 -18.41
N ASP A 65 6.58 -3.97 -18.30
CA ASP A 65 7.17 -4.41 -17.04
C ASP A 65 7.61 -3.20 -16.19
N PRO A 66 7.40 -3.26 -14.86
CA PRO A 66 7.91 -2.24 -13.94
C PRO A 66 9.44 -2.29 -13.85
N PRO A 67 10.08 -1.31 -13.18
CA PRO A 67 11.52 -1.35 -12.94
C PRO A 67 11.96 -2.64 -12.24
N GLU A 68 13.10 -3.21 -12.65
CA GLU A 68 13.63 -4.47 -12.10
C GLU A 68 14.13 -4.35 -10.65
N ASN A 69 14.42 -3.13 -10.19
CA ASN A 69 14.96 -2.84 -8.86
C ASN A 69 13.90 -3.11 -7.77
N SER A 70 14.31 -3.68 -6.64
CA SER A 70 13.41 -3.91 -5.49
C SER A 70 13.03 -2.63 -4.74
N THR A 71 13.79 -1.55 -4.94
CA THR A 71 13.48 -0.20 -4.43
C THR A 71 13.69 0.85 -5.52
N PRO A 72 12.81 0.93 -6.53
CA PRO A 72 12.97 1.90 -7.61
C PRO A 72 12.81 3.33 -7.12
N SER A 73 13.61 4.22 -7.69
CA SER A 73 13.49 5.65 -7.56
C SER A 73 12.32 6.19 -8.40
N THR A 74 11.85 7.40 -8.07
CA THR A 74 10.86 8.13 -8.87
C THR A 74 11.32 8.29 -10.32
N THR A 75 12.61 8.54 -10.52
CA THR A 75 13.22 8.70 -11.84
C THR A 75 13.17 7.39 -12.64
N GLU A 76 13.39 6.23 -12.02
CA GLU A 76 13.23 4.94 -12.68
C GLU A 76 11.78 4.68 -13.10
N TYR A 77 10.80 4.93 -12.22
CA TYR A 77 9.38 4.82 -12.57
C TYR A 77 9.00 5.75 -13.73
N LEU A 78 9.48 6.99 -13.70
CA LEU A 78 9.22 7.97 -14.75
C LEU A 78 9.82 7.55 -16.10
N ASN A 79 11.04 7.01 -16.09
CA ASN A 79 11.70 6.51 -17.29
C ASN A 79 10.91 5.34 -17.90
N CYS A 80 10.51 4.35 -17.08
CA CYS A 80 9.68 3.23 -17.53
C CYS A 80 8.35 3.71 -18.13
N ALA A 81 7.69 4.70 -17.52
CA ALA A 81 6.46 5.26 -18.06
C ALA A 81 6.68 5.96 -19.42
N PHE A 82 7.75 6.75 -19.56
CA PHE A 82 8.08 7.38 -20.84
C PHE A 82 8.44 6.39 -21.94
N ASP A 83 9.12 5.29 -21.60
CA ASP A 83 9.44 4.22 -22.53
C ASP A 83 8.17 3.45 -22.94
N ALA A 84 7.28 3.16 -21.98
CA ALA A 84 5.98 2.53 -22.24
C ALA A 84 5.11 3.37 -23.19
N LEU A 85 5.14 4.69 -23.01
CA LEU A 85 4.43 5.68 -23.85
C LEU A 85 5.12 5.94 -25.20
N GLY A 86 6.31 5.38 -25.44
CA GLY A 86 7.06 5.56 -26.68
C GLY A 86 7.57 6.99 -26.90
N ILE A 87 7.60 7.84 -25.88
CA ILE A 87 7.97 9.27 -26.03
C ILE A 87 9.47 9.42 -26.29
N ARG A 88 10.29 8.50 -25.76
CA ARG A 88 11.75 8.51 -25.90
C ARG A 88 12.26 8.04 -27.26
N SER A 89 11.43 7.34 -28.04
CA SER A 89 11.81 6.78 -29.34
C SER A 89 11.40 7.64 -30.55
N GLN A 90 10.79 8.81 -30.32
CA GLN A 90 10.28 9.67 -31.40
C GLN A 90 11.34 10.61 -32.02
N ARG A 91 11.15 10.96 -33.30
CA ARG A 91 11.98 11.92 -34.05
C ARG A 91 11.88 13.30 -33.38
N GLY A 92 13.00 13.87 -32.93
CA GLY A 92 13.02 15.09 -32.09
C GLY A 92 13.26 14.83 -30.60
N ALA A 93 13.49 13.57 -30.22
CA ALA A 93 13.81 13.11 -28.87
C ALA A 93 14.90 13.93 -28.14
N SER A 94 15.78 14.62 -28.85
CA SER A 94 16.87 15.39 -28.23
C SER A 94 16.42 16.67 -27.53
N ALA A 95 15.35 17.33 -27.98
CA ALA A 95 14.83 18.55 -27.35
C ALA A 95 13.92 18.20 -26.16
N ILE A 96 12.98 17.26 -26.37
CA ILE A 96 12.14 16.71 -25.29
C ILE A 96 13.00 15.96 -24.25
N GLY A 97 14.09 15.33 -24.68
CA GLY A 97 15.07 14.67 -23.82
C GLY A 97 15.79 15.64 -22.87
N LYS A 98 15.99 16.90 -23.27
CA LYS A 98 16.49 17.94 -22.35
C LYS A 98 15.45 18.34 -21.32
N VAL A 99 14.17 18.40 -21.72
CA VAL A 99 13.05 18.65 -20.80
C VAL A 99 12.94 17.50 -19.80
N PHE A 100 13.02 16.25 -20.26
CA PHE A 100 13.07 15.07 -19.38
C PHE A 100 14.30 15.03 -18.48
N SER A 101 15.47 15.44 -18.97
CA SER A 101 16.64 15.60 -18.10
C SER A 101 16.40 16.66 -17.02
N GLY A 102 15.69 17.74 -17.36
CA GLY A 102 15.21 18.74 -16.39
C GLY A 102 14.27 18.13 -15.36
N PHE A 103 13.26 17.37 -15.79
CA PHE A 103 12.33 16.68 -14.89
C PHE A 103 13.02 15.64 -14.02
N ASN A 104 13.96 14.86 -14.55
CA ASN A 104 14.73 13.89 -13.77
C ASN A 104 15.57 14.62 -12.71
N LYS A 105 16.24 15.72 -13.06
CA LYS A 105 16.99 16.53 -12.07
C LYS A 105 16.07 17.14 -11.01
N ILE A 106 14.87 17.56 -11.40
CA ILE A 106 13.85 18.01 -10.46
C ILE A 106 13.48 16.83 -9.56
N SER A 107 13.03 15.69 -10.09
CA SER A 107 12.69 14.48 -9.33
C SER A 107 13.80 14.00 -8.38
N ASP A 108 15.06 14.04 -8.82
CA ASP A 108 16.22 13.70 -8.01
C ASP A 108 16.42 14.73 -6.88
N GLY A 109 16.35 16.03 -7.19
CA GLY A 109 16.42 17.10 -6.18
C GLY A 109 15.23 17.07 -5.21
N LEU A 110 14.05 16.71 -5.70
CA LEU A 110 12.83 16.53 -4.94
C LEU A 110 12.95 15.34 -3.97
N THR A 111 13.53 14.23 -4.44
CA THR A 111 13.85 13.06 -3.60
C THR A 111 14.89 13.42 -2.56
N TYR A 112 15.94 14.14 -2.94
CA TYR A 112 16.98 14.61 -2.03
C TYR A 112 16.43 15.53 -0.93
N ILE A 113 15.58 16.51 -1.28
CA ILE A 113 14.92 17.38 -0.30
C ILE A 113 14.03 16.55 0.63
N ARG A 114 13.23 15.62 0.10
CA ARG A 114 12.42 14.72 0.94
C ARG A 114 13.30 13.95 1.91
N ASP A 115 14.39 13.36 1.43
CA ASP A 115 15.25 12.46 2.22
C ASP A 115 16.09 13.17 3.29
N ASN A 116 16.46 14.43 3.05
CA ASN A 116 17.40 15.17 3.90
C ASN A 116 16.76 16.34 4.67
N GLU A 117 15.68 16.91 4.13
CA GLU A 117 15.10 18.19 4.60
C GLU A 117 13.58 18.08 4.87
N GLY A 118 12.95 16.93 4.62
CA GLY A 118 11.52 16.74 4.90
C GLY A 118 11.22 16.72 6.40
N SER A 119 10.09 17.29 6.83
CA SER A 119 9.64 17.28 8.23
C SER A 119 9.48 15.86 8.82
N VAL A 120 9.32 14.85 7.96
CA VAL A 120 9.18 13.43 8.29
C VAL A 120 10.49 12.66 8.06
N ALA A 121 11.48 13.25 7.40
CA ALA A 121 12.79 12.64 7.22
C ALA A 121 13.63 12.75 8.48
N HIS A 122 14.06 11.59 8.98
CA HIS A 122 15.10 11.37 9.98
C HIS A 122 15.49 12.56 10.88
N GLY A 123 14.54 13.04 11.69
CA GLY A 123 14.79 13.58 13.03
C GLY A 123 15.77 14.75 13.17
N LYS A 124 15.77 15.71 12.23
CA LYS A 124 16.41 17.02 12.45
C LYS A 124 15.33 18.06 12.76
N ASP A 125 15.48 18.68 13.93
CA ASP A 125 14.56 19.63 14.53
C ASP A 125 14.12 20.74 13.57
N GLY A 126 12.80 20.96 13.48
CA GLY A 126 12.11 22.26 13.63
C GLY A 126 12.57 23.48 12.82
N PHE A 127 13.50 23.35 11.87
CA PHE A 127 14.09 24.51 11.19
C PHE A 127 13.38 24.89 9.87
N ILE A 128 12.33 24.15 9.48
CA ILE A 128 11.67 24.29 8.17
C ILE A 128 10.21 24.77 8.28
N ASP A 129 9.77 25.32 9.41
CA ASP A 129 8.46 26.00 9.47
C ASP A 129 8.36 27.21 8.50
N ALA A 130 9.52 27.71 8.04
CA ALA A 130 9.63 28.83 7.10
C ALA A 130 10.42 28.52 5.81
N LEU A 131 10.85 27.27 5.55
CA LEU A 131 11.33 26.85 4.22
C LEU A 131 10.15 26.59 3.27
N SER A 132 9.23 27.56 3.33
CA SER A 132 8.22 28.11 2.43
C SER A 132 7.22 27.17 1.77
N ASP A 133 5.95 27.56 1.90
CA ASP A 133 4.85 27.21 0.99
C ASP A 133 5.28 27.27 -0.49
N HIS A 134 6.25 28.12 -0.84
CA HIS A 134 6.84 28.21 -2.17
C HIS A 134 7.59 26.94 -2.60
N HIS A 135 8.33 26.26 -1.72
CA HIS A 135 8.98 24.98 -2.06
C HIS A 135 7.96 23.87 -2.27
N ALA A 136 6.98 23.76 -1.37
CA ALA A 136 5.90 22.80 -1.51
C ALA A 136 5.09 23.07 -2.79
N ARG A 137 4.89 24.35 -3.16
CA ARG A 137 4.28 24.76 -4.43
C ARG A 137 5.15 24.42 -5.64
N VAL A 138 6.47 24.60 -5.58
CA VAL A 138 7.39 24.18 -6.66
C VAL A 138 7.30 22.67 -6.87
N TYR A 139 7.25 21.90 -5.79
CA TYR A 139 7.06 20.45 -5.84
C TYR A 139 5.73 20.10 -6.52
N LEU A 140 4.64 20.67 -6.01
CA LEU A 140 3.28 20.42 -6.48
C LEU A 140 3.16 20.73 -7.97
N LEU A 141 3.63 21.90 -8.41
CA LEU A 141 3.55 22.33 -9.81
C LEU A 141 4.47 21.50 -10.72
N SER A 142 5.63 21.05 -10.23
CA SER A 142 6.52 20.18 -11.00
C SER A 142 5.88 18.81 -11.22
N ALA A 143 5.35 18.20 -10.16
CA ALA A 143 4.64 16.93 -10.25
C ALA A 143 3.39 17.05 -11.13
N ASP A 144 2.60 18.11 -10.97
CA ASP A 144 1.45 18.42 -11.84
C ASP A 144 1.84 18.47 -13.32
N THR A 145 2.90 19.20 -13.64
CA THR A 145 3.38 19.34 -15.03
C THR A 145 3.82 17.99 -15.60
N ILE A 146 4.52 17.17 -14.82
CA ILE A 146 4.94 15.83 -15.26
C ILE A 146 3.73 14.93 -15.48
N ILE A 147 2.78 14.92 -14.54
CA ILE A 147 1.54 14.11 -14.64
C ILE A 147 0.73 14.56 -15.85
N ALA A 148 0.57 15.87 -16.08
CA ALA A 148 -0.14 16.40 -17.24
C ALA A 148 0.49 15.90 -18.55
N LEU A 149 1.83 15.93 -18.64
CA LEU A 149 2.55 15.42 -19.80
C LEU A 149 2.35 13.92 -20.00
N LEU A 150 2.41 13.14 -18.92
CA LEU A 150 2.16 11.70 -18.95
C LEU A 150 0.74 11.39 -19.42
N LEU A 151 -0.27 12.07 -18.88
CA LEU A 151 -1.67 11.90 -19.27
C LEU A 151 -1.90 12.28 -20.74
N GLN A 152 -1.31 13.39 -21.20
CA GLN A 152 -1.45 13.81 -22.58
C GLN A 152 -0.76 12.85 -23.56
N ALA A 153 0.40 12.31 -23.19
CA ALA A 153 1.05 11.29 -24.01
C ALA A 153 0.27 9.98 -24.00
N TYR A 154 -0.34 9.64 -22.86
CA TYR A 154 -1.20 8.47 -22.71
C TYR A 154 -2.44 8.54 -23.61
N ASP A 155 -3.03 9.73 -23.80
CA ASP A 155 -4.13 9.93 -24.75
C ASP A 155 -3.79 9.54 -26.20
N GLY A 156 -2.50 9.52 -26.55
CA GLY A 156 -2.01 9.12 -27.87
C GLY A 156 -1.77 7.62 -28.04
N VAL A 157 -2.00 6.80 -27.01
CA VAL A 157 -1.71 5.37 -26.99
C VAL A 157 -2.97 4.59 -26.59
N GLU A 158 -3.30 3.53 -27.32
CA GLU A 158 -4.41 2.65 -26.94
C GLU A 158 -3.95 1.73 -25.79
N PRO A 159 -4.64 1.72 -24.64
CA PRO A 159 -4.26 0.88 -23.52
C PRO A 159 -4.66 -0.59 -23.73
N SER A 160 -4.08 -1.49 -22.94
CA SER A 160 -4.48 -2.90 -22.98
C SER A 160 -5.87 -3.07 -22.37
N ILE A 161 -6.85 -3.48 -23.17
CA ILE A 161 -8.22 -3.76 -22.70
C ILE A 161 -8.23 -4.79 -21.55
N LEU A 162 -7.25 -5.70 -21.49
CA LEU A 162 -7.14 -6.70 -20.44
C LEU A 162 -6.67 -6.15 -19.09
N LYS A 163 -6.01 -4.99 -19.07
CA LYS A 163 -5.33 -4.45 -17.87
C LYS A 163 -5.81 -3.06 -17.48
N THR A 164 -6.40 -2.32 -18.41
CA THR A 164 -6.81 -0.93 -18.19
C THR A 164 -7.89 -0.83 -17.13
N ARG A 165 -7.80 0.23 -16.30
CA ARG A 165 -8.82 0.62 -15.33
C ARG A 165 -9.65 1.79 -15.85
N GLU A 166 -9.51 2.16 -17.13
CA GLU A 166 -10.39 3.13 -17.76
C GLU A 166 -11.81 2.54 -17.92
N SER A 167 -12.82 3.39 -17.73
CA SER A 167 -14.21 3.01 -17.96
C SER A 167 -14.43 2.49 -19.37
N HIS A 168 -15.26 1.44 -19.52
CA HIS A 168 -15.61 0.87 -20.83
C HIS A 168 -16.11 1.91 -21.84
N SER A 169 -16.72 3.00 -21.36
CA SER A 169 -17.23 4.11 -22.17
C SER A 169 -16.16 4.82 -23.01
N ARG A 170 -14.88 4.76 -22.60
CA ARG A 170 -13.73 5.24 -23.38
C ARG A 170 -13.54 4.47 -24.68
N PHE A 171 -13.89 3.19 -24.69
CA PHE A 171 -13.71 2.28 -25.81
C PHE A 171 -14.95 2.22 -26.71
N SER A 172 -15.61 3.36 -26.92
CA SER A 172 -16.88 3.44 -27.67
C SER A 172 -16.82 2.80 -29.06
N HIS A 173 -15.65 2.79 -29.70
CA HIS A 173 -15.45 2.15 -31.00
C HIS A 173 -15.38 0.62 -30.91
N HIS A 174 -14.77 0.06 -29.86
CA HIS A 174 -14.83 -1.36 -29.56
C HIS A 174 -16.24 -1.77 -29.17
N ASN A 175 -16.88 -1.03 -28.27
CA ASN A 175 -18.26 -1.28 -27.84
C ASN A 175 -19.19 -1.33 -29.05
N LYS A 176 -19.16 -0.31 -29.93
CA LYS A 176 -19.96 -0.30 -31.17
C LYS A 176 -19.71 -1.51 -32.07
N LYS A 177 -18.46 -1.98 -32.18
CA LYS A 177 -18.14 -3.17 -32.96
C LYS A 177 -18.71 -4.43 -32.31
N ILE A 178 -18.57 -4.57 -30.99
CA ILE A 178 -19.11 -5.69 -30.22
C ILE A 178 -20.64 -5.68 -30.33
N ASP A 179 -21.28 -4.55 -30.07
CA ASP A 179 -22.74 -4.39 -30.10
C ASP A 179 -23.33 -4.68 -31.48
N ALA A 180 -22.60 -4.37 -32.57
CA ALA A 180 -23.05 -4.61 -33.93
C ALA A 180 -22.80 -6.04 -34.44
N ALA A 181 -21.81 -6.75 -33.89
CA ALA A 181 -21.34 -8.03 -34.41
C ALA A 181 -21.53 -9.22 -33.46
N THR A 182 -22.05 -8.98 -32.25
CA THR A 182 -22.32 -10.01 -31.25
C THR A 182 -23.80 -10.37 -31.25
N GLN A 183 -24.08 -11.67 -31.37
CA GLN A 183 -25.37 -12.26 -31.11
C GLN A 183 -25.38 -12.80 -29.68
N VAL A 184 -26.45 -12.51 -28.94
CA VAL A 184 -26.64 -12.96 -27.56
C VAL A 184 -27.95 -13.73 -27.49
N GLU A 185 -27.87 -14.99 -27.07
CA GLU A 185 -29.04 -15.81 -26.74
C GLU A 185 -29.13 -15.93 -25.21
N ALA A 186 -30.34 -15.86 -24.67
CA ALA A 186 -30.58 -15.99 -23.24
C ALA A 186 -31.55 -17.13 -22.99
N LYS A 187 -31.20 -18.02 -22.07
CA LYS A 187 -32.09 -19.06 -21.54
C LYS A 187 -31.98 -19.08 -20.02
N VAL A 188 -33.02 -19.59 -19.37
CA VAL A 188 -33.02 -19.86 -17.94
C VAL A 188 -33.03 -21.37 -17.77
N ASP A 189 -32.10 -21.90 -16.98
CA ASP A 189 -32.06 -23.33 -16.69
C ASP A 189 -33.06 -23.73 -15.59
N GLU A 190 -33.10 -25.02 -15.26
CA GLU A 190 -34.02 -25.59 -14.27
C GLU A 190 -33.76 -25.06 -12.85
N ASP A 191 -32.54 -24.57 -12.59
CA ASP A 191 -32.10 -24.01 -11.30
C ASP A 191 -32.36 -22.49 -11.20
N GLY A 192 -32.97 -21.88 -12.22
CA GLY A 192 -33.25 -20.44 -12.26
C GLY A 192 -32.02 -19.58 -12.57
N VAL A 193 -30.93 -20.18 -13.06
CA VAL A 193 -29.73 -19.47 -13.49
C VAL A 193 -29.91 -19.00 -14.93
N VAL A 194 -29.58 -17.73 -15.18
CA VAL A 194 -29.60 -17.14 -16.51
C VAL A 194 -28.31 -17.52 -17.23
N GLU A 195 -28.42 -18.24 -18.35
CA GLU A 195 -27.32 -18.53 -19.26
C GLU A 195 -27.40 -17.61 -20.47
N LEU A 196 -26.35 -16.79 -20.63
CA LEU A 196 -26.15 -15.87 -21.74
C LEU A 196 -25.09 -16.43 -22.69
N SER A 197 -25.50 -16.87 -23.87
CA SER A 197 -24.61 -17.40 -24.90
C SER A 197 -24.21 -16.31 -25.89
N PHE A 198 -22.92 -16.03 -25.97
CA PHE A 198 -22.34 -15.03 -26.85
C PHE A 198 -21.74 -15.69 -28.09
N ARG A 199 -22.09 -15.18 -29.27
CA ARG A 199 -21.53 -15.59 -30.57
C ARG A 199 -21.14 -14.34 -31.33
N ALA A 200 -19.89 -14.23 -31.78
CA ALA A 200 -19.41 -13.04 -32.47
C ALA A 200 -18.39 -13.38 -33.56
N GLY A 201 -18.65 -12.92 -34.80
CA GLY A 201 -17.72 -13.03 -35.91
C GLY A 201 -17.19 -14.46 -36.16
N THR A 202 -15.86 -14.61 -36.16
CA THR A 202 -15.15 -15.89 -36.37
C THR A 202 -14.86 -16.65 -35.07
N LEU A 203 -15.51 -16.29 -33.96
CA LEU A 203 -15.37 -17.03 -32.70
C LEU A 203 -16.19 -18.32 -32.82
N GLU A 204 -15.54 -19.41 -33.25
CA GLU A 204 -16.19 -20.66 -33.69
C GLU A 204 -17.14 -21.26 -32.65
N ASP A 205 -16.72 -21.29 -31.38
CA ASP A 205 -17.51 -21.91 -30.30
C ASP A 205 -18.30 -20.90 -29.46
N GLY A 206 -18.05 -19.61 -29.63
CA GLY A 206 -18.53 -18.58 -28.71
C GLY A 206 -18.11 -18.84 -27.26
N PHE A 207 -18.86 -18.26 -26.32
CA PHE A 207 -18.74 -18.57 -24.90
C PHE A 207 -20.06 -18.29 -24.19
N ASP A 208 -20.25 -18.91 -23.03
CA ASP A 208 -21.47 -18.78 -22.23
C ASP A 208 -21.14 -18.18 -20.87
N ILE A 209 -22.01 -17.28 -20.39
CA ILE A 209 -21.95 -16.72 -19.04
C ILE A 209 -23.17 -17.22 -18.27
N ARG A 210 -22.95 -17.87 -17.13
CA ARG A 210 -24.00 -18.33 -16.22
C ARG A 210 -24.04 -17.45 -14.99
N VAL A 211 -25.18 -16.81 -14.73
CA VAL A 211 -25.35 -15.87 -13.62
C VAL A 211 -26.75 -16.04 -13.01
N PRO A 212 -26.87 -16.18 -11.68
CA PRO A 212 -28.18 -16.20 -11.02
C PRO A 212 -28.96 -14.92 -11.32
N ALA A 213 -30.28 -15.04 -11.51
CA ALA A 213 -31.13 -13.89 -11.82
C ALA A 213 -31.02 -12.77 -10.75
N SER A 214 -30.90 -13.16 -9.47
CA SER A 214 -30.69 -12.23 -8.36
C SER A 214 -29.38 -11.45 -8.47
N GLU A 215 -28.29 -12.10 -8.91
CA GLU A 215 -26.99 -11.48 -9.05
C GLU A 215 -26.96 -10.47 -10.22
N LEU A 216 -27.54 -10.89 -11.36
CA LEU A 216 -27.68 -10.04 -12.54
C LEU A 216 -28.46 -8.75 -12.21
N LEU A 217 -29.63 -8.91 -11.59
CA LEU A 217 -30.48 -7.78 -11.20
C LEU A 217 -29.78 -6.90 -10.18
N TYR A 218 -29.14 -7.50 -9.17
CA TYR A 218 -28.40 -6.74 -8.18
C TYR A 218 -27.39 -5.84 -8.88
N TYR A 219 -26.43 -6.40 -9.63
CA TYR A 219 -25.32 -5.60 -10.18
C TYR A 219 -25.69 -4.67 -11.34
N LEU A 220 -26.71 -4.99 -12.15
CA LEU A 220 -27.09 -4.14 -13.29
C LEU A 220 -28.18 -3.12 -12.98
N ASP A 221 -29.19 -3.48 -12.18
CA ASP A 221 -30.34 -2.61 -11.88
C ASP A 221 -30.91 -2.87 -10.48
N ARG A 222 -30.40 -2.10 -9.50
CA ARG A 222 -30.82 -2.16 -8.10
C ARG A 222 -32.31 -1.89 -7.92
N GLN A 223 -32.94 -1.08 -8.79
CA GLN A 223 -34.37 -0.81 -8.67
C GLN A 223 -35.19 -2.02 -9.13
N ALA A 224 -34.83 -2.60 -10.28
CA ALA A 224 -35.47 -3.83 -10.76
C ALA A 224 -35.32 -4.99 -9.75
N TYR A 225 -34.17 -5.10 -9.09
CA TYR A 225 -33.96 -6.07 -8.00
C TYR A 225 -34.99 -5.90 -6.87
N VAL A 226 -35.22 -4.67 -6.40
CA VAL A 226 -36.21 -4.37 -5.35
C VAL A 226 -37.63 -4.66 -5.83
N ASP A 227 -37.97 -4.26 -7.06
CA ASP A 227 -39.30 -4.47 -7.63
C ASP A 227 -39.64 -5.98 -7.74
N VAL A 228 -38.65 -6.81 -8.14
CA VAL A 228 -38.80 -8.26 -8.18
C VAL A 228 -38.95 -8.84 -6.77
N LEU A 229 -38.15 -8.41 -5.79
CA LEU A 229 -38.31 -8.84 -4.40
C LEU A 229 -39.72 -8.54 -3.86
N ASP A 230 -40.23 -7.35 -4.16
CA ASP A 230 -41.56 -6.92 -3.71
C ASP A 230 -42.68 -7.76 -4.36
N ALA A 231 -42.53 -8.11 -5.64
CA ALA A 231 -43.45 -9.01 -6.33
C ALA A 231 -43.45 -10.43 -5.73
N LEU A 232 -42.32 -10.88 -5.18
CA LEU A 232 -42.17 -12.22 -4.60
C LEU A 232 -42.63 -12.32 -3.13
N ARG A 233 -42.88 -11.20 -2.42
CA ARG A 233 -43.24 -11.18 -0.98
C ARG A 233 -44.50 -11.97 -0.60
N GLY A 234 -45.34 -12.34 -1.56
CA GLY A 234 -46.56 -13.13 -1.36
C GLY A 234 -46.49 -14.57 -1.86
N ILE A 235 -45.35 -14.99 -2.44
CA ILE A 235 -45.15 -16.35 -2.96
C ILE A 235 -44.54 -17.18 -1.83
N ALA A 236 -45.27 -18.17 -1.34
CA ALA A 236 -44.72 -19.14 -0.40
C ALA A 236 -43.60 -19.92 -1.10
N THR A 237 -42.37 -19.77 -0.63
CA THR A 237 -41.27 -20.68 -0.99
C THR A 237 -41.73 -22.08 -0.60
N GLN A 238 -41.79 -23.00 -1.56
CA GLN A 238 -42.01 -24.40 -1.20
C GLN A 238 -40.86 -24.80 -0.26
N PRO A 239 -41.13 -25.43 0.89
CA PRO A 239 -40.07 -25.98 1.70
C PRO A 239 -39.31 -26.99 0.83
N GLU A 240 -37.99 -26.82 0.73
CA GLU A 240 -37.11 -27.86 0.21
C GLU A 240 -37.47 -29.15 0.94
N GLU A 241 -37.82 -30.21 0.20
CA GLU A 241 -37.90 -31.55 0.75
C GLU A 241 -36.48 -31.88 1.23
N GLU A 242 -36.23 -31.73 2.54
CA GLU A 242 -35.07 -32.34 3.18
C GLU A 242 -35.14 -33.84 2.89
N GLU A 243 -34.31 -34.31 1.95
CA GLU A 243 -34.01 -35.73 1.82
C GLU A 243 -33.45 -36.20 3.17
N ILE A 244 -34.30 -36.88 3.93
CA ILE A 244 -33.94 -37.54 5.18
C ILE A 244 -32.85 -38.58 4.83
N PRO A 245 -31.62 -38.47 5.36
CA PRO A 245 -30.62 -39.50 5.14
C PRO A 245 -31.08 -40.79 5.83
N GLU A 246 -31.04 -41.91 5.11
CA GLU A 246 -31.21 -43.23 5.72
C GLU A 246 -30.18 -43.43 6.85
N PRO A 247 -30.56 -44.06 7.98
CA PRO A 247 -29.64 -44.23 9.10
C PRO A 247 -28.57 -45.27 8.74
N GLU A 248 -27.34 -44.81 8.50
CA GLU A 248 -26.17 -45.69 8.42
C GLU A 248 -25.90 -46.36 9.78
N GLU A 249 -25.66 -47.67 9.71
CA GLU A 249 -25.24 -48.50 10.83
C GLU A 249 -23.95 -47.96 11.48
N THR A 250 -24.05 -47.66 12.77
CA THR A 250 -22.91 -47.28 13.62
C THR A 250 -21.87 -48.39 13.67
N THR A 251 -20.63 -48.09 13.28
CA THR A 251 -19.43 -48.77 13.78
C THR A 251 -18.52 -47.75 14.48
N PRO A 252 -17.75 -48.16 15.51
CA PRO A 252 -17.13 -47.23 16.47
C PRO A 252 -15.65 -46.91 16.20
N ASP A 253 -15.28 -45.71 16.66
CA ASP A 253 -13.94 -45.20 16.99
C ASP A 253 -12.94 -44.87 15.88
N GLU A 254 -12.69 -43.56 15.69
CA GLU A 254 -11.34 -42.95 15.75
C GLU A 254 -11.46 -41.43 16.05
N PRO A 255 -10.62 -40.83 16.93
CA PRO A 255 -10.86 -39.47 17.44
C PRO A 255 -10.58 -38.36 16.43
N GLU A 256 -11.52 -37.42 16.33
CA GLU A 256 -11.38 -36.16 15.58
C GLU A 256 -10.18 -35.32 16.06
N PRO A 257 -9.38 -34.74 15.14
CA PRO A 257 -8.59 -33.54 15.44
C PRO A 257 -9.52 -32.34 15.58
N PRO A 258 -9.28 -31.42 16.54
CA PRO A 258 -10.22 -30.36 16.88
C PRO A 258 -10.45 -29.39 15.72
N ALA A 259 -11.73 -29.10 15.51
CA ALA A 259 -12.25 -28.09 14.60
C ALA A 259 -11.55 -26.73 14.77
N LYS A 260 -11.13 -26.14 13.64
CA LYS A 260 -10.84 -24.71 13.57
C LYS A 260 -12.15 -23.94 13.69
N PRO A 261 -12.30 -23.00 14.64
CA PRO A 261 -13.39 -22.06 14.59
C PRO A 261 -13.10 -21.00 13.54
N GLU A 262 -13.93 -21.00 12.50
CA GLU A 262 -14.21 -19.82 11.71
C GLU A 262 -14.97 -18.82 12.59
N LYS A 263 -14.35 -17.66 12.87
CA LYS A 263 -15.10 -16.42 13.11
C LYS A 263 -14.21 -15.19 13.09
N ALA A 264 -14.83 -14.16 12.53
CA ALA A 264 -14.60 -12.73 12.73
C ALA A 264 -13.43 -12.13 11.94
N ALA A 265 -13.83 -11.41 10.89
CA ALA A 265 -13.25 -10.15 10.48
C ALA A 265 -12.79 -9.34 11.72
N VAL A 266 -11.48 -9.33 11.94
CA VAL A 266 -10.81 -8.34 12.79
C VAL A 266 -10.04 -7.46 11.83
N GLY A 267 -10.49 -6.22 11.72
CA GLY A 267 -9.77 -5.18 11.00
C GLY A 267 -8.32 -5.18 11.45
N GLN A 268 -7.41 -5.13 10.48
CA GLN A 268 -6.03 -4.75 10.72
C GLN A 268 -6.04 -3.32 11.24
N LYS A 269 -6.19 -3.20 12.57
CA LYS A 269 -5.82 -2.00 13.28
C LYS A 269 -4.31 -2.06 13.34
N GLU A 270 -3.70 -1.30 12.46
CA GLU A 270 -2.31 -0.90 12.43
C GLU A 270 -1.94 -0.29 13.80
N THR A 271 -1.62 -1.14 14.77
CA THR A 271 -0.94 -0.72 16.00
C THR A 271 0.56 -0.83 15.75
N LEU A 272 1.20 0.31 15.47
CA LEU A 272 2.37 0.78 16.22
C LEU A 272 2.93 2.10 15.65
N ALA A 273 2.22 3.18 15.96
CA ALA A 273 2.84 4.49 16.18
C ALA A 273 2.80 4.87 17.68
N ARG A 274 2.90 3.89 18.59
CA ARG A 274 3.10 4.19 20.02
C ARG A 274 4.55 4.63 20.20
N LYS A 275 4.75 5.88 20.63
CA LYS A 275 6.04 6.34 21.16
C LYS A 275 6.44 5.40 22.31
N PRO A 276 7.70 4.94 22.38
CA PRO A 276 8.16 4.11 23.49
C PRO A 276 7.92 4.86 24.81
N GLN A 277 7.17 4.23 25.72
CA GLN A 277 6.97 4.76 27.06
C GLN A 277 8.02 4.16 27.99
N PRO A 278 8.68 4.94 28.85
CA PRO A 278 9.63 4.43 29.82
C PRO A 278 9.01 3.36 30.73
N VAL A 279 9.66 2.20 30.82
CA VAL A 279 9.33 1.15 31.78
C VAL A 279 10.31 1.26 32.95
N THR A 280 9.80 1.42 34.16
CA THR A 280 10.62 1.61 35.38
C THR A 280 10.75 0.33 36.23
N ASN A 281 9.97 -0.70 35.93
CA ASN A 281 10.08 -2.03 36.53
C ASN A 281 9.60 -3.07 35.52
N TYR A 282 10.52 -3.85 34.97
CA TYR A 282 10.22 -4.88 34.00
C TYR A 282 10.18 -6.27 34.66
N GLN A 283 9.07 -6.99 34.45
CA GLN A 283 8.80 -8.31 35.02
C GLN A 283 8.42 -9.35 33.95
N GLY A 284 8.75 -9.05 32.70
CA GLY A 284 8.35 -9.86 31.55
C GLY A 284 9.16 -11.13 31.35
N LYS A 285 8.98 -11.74 30.17
CA LYS A 285 9.59 -12.99 29.70
C LYS A 285 11.12 -13.00 29.80
N TYR A 286 11.78 -11.86 29.59
CA TYR A 286 13.24 -11.72 29.63
C TYR A 286 13.77 -11.14 30.94
N LYS A 287 13.01 -11.20 32.04
CA LYS A 287 13.43 -10.64 33.34
C LYS A 287 14.82 -11.10 33.81
N GLU A 288 15.23 -12.31 33.45
CA GLU A 288 16.55 -12.87 33.79
C GLU A 288 17.69 -12.18 33.03
N GLN A 289 17.39 -11.53 31.90
CA GLN A 289 18.35 -10.81 31.06
C GLN A 289 18.53 -9.34 31.45
N VAL A 290 17.74 -8.84 32.42
CA VAL A 290 17.83 -7.46 32.91
C VAL A 290 19.23 -7.14 33.44
N LEU A 291 19.71 -7.92 34.42
CA LEU A 291 20.99 -7.65 35.06
C LEU A 291 22.16 -7.87 34.09
N PRO A 292 22.22 -8.97 33.30
CA PRO A 292 23.24 -9.16 32.27
C PRO A 292 23.33 -8.03 31.24
N LEU A 293 22.17 -7.55 30.74
CA LEU A 293 22.14 -6.46 29.76
C LEU A 293 22.56 -5.12 30.39
N TYR A 294 22.11 -4.84 31.61
CA TYR A 294 22.52 -3.66 32.37
C TYR A 294 24.03 -3.62 32.58
N GLU A 295 24.63 -4.72 33.05
CA GLU A 295 26.07 -4.82 33.27
C GLU A 295 26.86 -4.71 31.96
N PHE A 296 26.35 -5.30 30.88
CA PHE A 296 26.96 -5.18 29.56
C PHE A 296 27.00 -3.72 29.09
N ILE A 297 25.88 -2.99 29.15
CA ILE A 297 25.84 -1.58 28.74
C ILE A 297 26.73 -0.74 29.66
N LEU A 298 26.65 -0.94 30.98
CA LEU A 298 27.43 -0.15 31.93
C LEU A 298 28.93 -0.36 31.76
N HIS A 299 29.41 -1.62 31.71
CA HIS A 299 30.83 -1.92 31.75
C HIS A 299 31.49 -2.05 30.38
N SER A 300 30.78 -2.61 29.39
CA SER A 300 31.35 -2.86 28.06
C SER A 300 31.14 -1.69 27.11
N ILE A 301 30.04 -0.93 27.26
CA ILE A 301 29.75 0.24 26.40
C ILE A 301 30.22 1.54 27.05
N LEU A 302 29.87 1.77 28.32
CA LEU A 302 30.12 3.04 29.02
C LEU A 302 31.35 3.01 29.95
N GLY A 303 32.17 1.96 29.87
CA GLY A 303 33.43 1.86 30.61
C GLY A 303 33.30 1.86 32.14
N GLY A 304 32.11 1.54 32.66
CA GLY A 304 31.79 1.55 34.09
C GLY A 304 31.36 2.91 34.64
N ASN A 305 31.05 3.89 33.77
CA ASN A 305 30.56 5.20 34.22
C ASN A 305 29.16 5.07 34.83
N SER A 306 29.06 5.21 36.16
CA SER A 306 27.80 5.10 36.91
C SER A 306 26.93 6.36 36.88
N GLU A 307 27.37 7.43 36.20
CA GLU A 307 26.61 8.68 36.03
C GLU A 307 25.23 8.46 35.39
N TYR A 308 25.11 7.43 34.54
CA TYR A 308 23.87 7.10 33.84
C TYR A 308 23.15 5.88 34.40
N ALA A 309 23.48 5.41 35.61
CA ALA A 309 22.96 4.15 36.15
C ALA A 309 21.42 4.04 36.09
N THR A 310 20.69 5.11 36.42
CA THR A 310 19.22 5.11 36.38
C THR A 310 18.68 5.09 34.94
N GLN A 311 19.34 5.80 34.03
CA GLN A 311 19.00 5.90 32.62
C GLN A 311 19.25 4.56 31.91
N ILE A 312 20.38 3.91 32.20
CA ILE A 312 20.72 2.58 31.69
C ILE A 312 19.72 1.55 32.20
N GLN A 313 19.33 1.62 33.48
CA GLN A 313 18.33 0.71 34.03
C GLN A 313 16.97 0.85 33.34
N ASN A 314 16.49 2.08 33.13
CA ASN A 314 15.24 2.32 32.41
C ASN A 314 15.33 1.97 30.92
N LEU A 315 16.50 2.18 30.29
CA LEU A 315 16.80 1.73 28.93
C LEU A 315 16.66 0.21 28.84
N THR A 316 17.30 -0.53 29.73
CA THR A 316 17.25 -2.00 29.79
C THR A 316 15.81 -2.52 29.95
N TYR A 317 15.04 -1.95 30.88
CA TYR A 317 13.65 -2.32 31.08
C TYR A 317 12.77 -2.07 29.86
N THR A 318 12.91 -0.89 29.26
CA THR A 318 12.09 -0.49 28.11
C THR A 318 12.47 -1.28 26.85
N LEU A 319 13.76 -1.60 26.71
CA LEU A 319 14.27 -2.42 25.62
C LEU A 319 13.72 -3.85 25.69
N LEU A 320 13.86 -4.52 26.83
CA LEU A 320 13.38 -5.89 26.98
C LEU A 320 11.85 -5.99 26.87
N ASN A 321 11.11 -5.00 27.37
CA ASN A 321 9.67 -4.91 27.15
C ASN A 321 9.34 -4.78 25.66
N GLY A 322 10.04 -3.90 24.92
CA GLY A 322 9.83 -3.76 23.49
C GLY A 322 10.27 -4.98 22.67
N MET A 323 11.23 -5.76 23.15
CA MET A 323 11.63 -7.02 22.51
C MET A 323 10.54 -8.09 22.61
N GLU A 324 9.69 -8.06 23.64
CA GLU A 324 8.49 -8.91 23.71
C GLU A 324 7.41 -8.46 22.72
N ASP A 325 7.19 -7.16 22.57
CA ASP A 325 6.24 -6.64 21.57
C ASP A 325 6.72 -6.92 20.12
N LEU A 326 8.04 -7.09 19.95
CA LEU A 326 8.68 -7.42 18.68
C LEU A 326 8.81 -8.93 18.45
N GLU A 327 8.12 -9.79 19.21
CA GLU A 327 8.16 -11.27 19.14
C GLU A 327 7.74 -11.81 17.76
N VAL A 328 8.62 -11.60 16.80
CA VAL A 328 8.64 -12.17 15.46
C VAL A 328 9.74 -13.22 15.50
N VAL A 329 9.35 -14.48 15.24
CA VAL A 329 10.29 -15.60 15.05
C VAL A 329 11.36 -15.18 14.03
N ASP A 330 12.64 -15.35 14.39
CA ASP A 330 13.83 -15.02 13.58
C ASP A 330 14.12 -13.52 13.32
N TRP A 331 13.96 -12.64 14.32
CA TRP A 331 14.27 -11.21 14.15
C TRP A 331 15.74 -10.93 13.78
N SER A 332 16.68 -11.80 14.16
CA SER A 332 18.10 -11.67 13.81
C SER A 332 18.40 -12.03 12.36
N LYS A 333 17.64 -12.97 11.75
CA LYS A 333 17.88 -13.46 10.38
C LYS A 333 17.34 -12.54 9.30
N ARG A 334 16.28 -11.79 9.61
CA ARG A 334 15.63 -10.89 8.64
C ARG A 334 16.23 -9.50 8.75
N THR A 335 16.86 -9.02 7.67
CA THR A 335 17.46 -7.68 7.57
C THR A 335 16.50 -6.57 8.03
N PHE A 336 15.21 -6.71 7.69
CA PHE A 336 14.16 -5.77 8.07
C PHE A 336 13.85 -5.77 9.58
N SER A 337 13.80 -6.95 10.22
CA SER A 337 13.52 -7.07 11.66
C SER A 337 14.71 -6.59 12.50
N ARG A 338 15.94 -6.91 12.08
CA ARG A 338 17.16 -6.38 12.70
C ARG A 338 17.25 -4.86 12.59
N ALA A 339 16.87 -4.30 11.43
CA ALA A 339 16.79 -2.84 11.26
C ALA A 339 15.75 -2.20 12.20
N LYS A 340 14.61 -2.87 12.45
CA LYS A 340 13.62 -2.41 13.44
C LYS A 340 14.17 -2.38 14.87
N VAL A 341 14.88 -3.42 15.31
CA VAL A 341 15.51 -3.45 16.64
C VAL A 341 16.56 -2.36 16.78
N ARG A 342 17.41 -2.15 15.75
CA ARG A 342 18.39 -1.06 15.72
C ARG A 342 17.73 0.32 15.80
N LEU A 343 16.64 0.53 15.06
CA LEU A 343 15.86 1.78 15.11
C LEU A 343 15.19 1.98 16.48
N PHE A 344 14.71 0.90 17.10
CA PHE A 344 14.12 0.94 18.43
C PHE A 344 15.16 1.35 19.49
N LEU A 345 16.34 0.72 19.48
CA LEU A 345 17.48 1.09 20.34
C LEU A 345 17.88 2.55 20.17
N LYS A 346 18.02 3.04 18.93
CA LYS A 346 18.31 4.46 18.63
C LYS A 346 17.28 5.43 19.21
N LYS A 347 16.00 5.02 19.26
CA LYS A 347 14.94 5.83 19.88
C LYS A 347 15.06 5.83 21.39
N LEU A 348 15.41 4.69 22.00
CA LEU A 348 15.53 4.59 23.46
C LEU A 348 16.76 5.32 24.01
N THR A 349 17.91 5.27 23.33
CA THR A 349 19.10 6.02 23.77
C THR A 349 18.85 7.53 23.80
N LYS A 350 18.10 8.04 22.82
CA LYS A 350 17.62 9.43 22.80
C LYS A 350 16.58 9.71 23.88
N LEU A 351 15.64 8.79 24.12
CA LEU A 351 14.59 8.94 25.14
C LEU A 351 15.17 9.06 26.55
N PHE A 352 16.26 8.35 26.84
CA PHE A 352 16.93 8.35 28.14
C PHE A 352 18.14 9.28 28.22
N SER A 353 18.38 10.11 27.19
CA SER A 353 19.46 11.10 27.14
C SER A 353 20.85 10.53 27.43
N ILE A 354 21.16 9.36 26.86
CA ILE A 354 22.49 8.72 26.99
C ILE A 354 23.29 9.02 25.72
N GLU A 355 23.92 10.20 25.69
CA GLU A 355 24.62 10.73 24.51
C GLU A 355 25.91 9.98 24.16
N GLU A 356 26.45 9.22 25.11
CA GLU A 356 27.69 8.45 24.98
C GLU A 356 27.52 7.11 24.25
N ILE A 357 26.27 6.69 23.98
CA ILE A 357 26.00 5.49 23.19
C ILE A 357 26.04 5.87 21.70
N GLU A 358 27.22 5.75 21.11
CA GLU A 358 27.46 5.94 19.68
C GLU A 358 26.85 4.83 18.81
N GLU A 359 26.83 5.03 17.49
CA GLU A 359 26.26 4.08 16.53
C GLU A 359 26.94 2.69 16.57
N SER A 360 28.25 2.65 16.85
CA SER A 360 29.02 1.42 17.03
C SER A 360 28.62 0.64 18.29
N ALA A 361 28.17 1.34 19.34
CA ALA A 361 27.69 0.73 20.58
C ALA A 361 26.29 0.13 20.42
N ILE A 362 25.44 0.73 19.59
CA ILE A 362 24.13 0.17 19.25
C ILE A 362 24.29 -1.19 18.58
N ASP A 363 25.27 -1.35 17.68
CA ASP A 363 25.53 -2.63 17.03
C ASP A 363 25.99 -3.70 18.01
N GLN A 364 26.84 -3.34 18.97
CA GLN A 364 27.27 -4.25 20.03
C GLN A 364 26.10 -4.70 20.92
N ILE A 365 25.15 -3.80 21.21
CA ILE A 365 23.93 -4.15 21.96
C ILE A 365 23.03 -5.05 21.13
N VAL A 366 22.87 -4.81 19.82
CA VAL A 366 22.10 -5.69 18.93
C VAL A 366 22.71 -7.09 18.86
N GLU A 367 24.03 -7.20 18.72
CA GLU A 367 24.74 -8.49 18.73
C GLU A 367 24.63 -9.22 20.07
N TRP A 368 24.59 -8.49 21.18
CA TRP A 368 24.35 -9.06 22.49
C TRP A 368 22.93 -9.63 22.58
N LEU A 369 21.91 -8.87 22.16
CA LEU A 369 20.51 -9.32 22.14
C LEU A 369 20.34 -10.56 21.26
N GLU A 370 21.04 -10.63 20.13
CA GLU A 370 21.03 -11.78 19.23
C GLU A 370 21.51 -13.07 19.92
N LYS A 371 22.50 -12.96 20.82
CA LYS A 371 23.04 -14.10 21.57
C LYS A 371 22.19 -14.51 22.78
N CYS A 372 21.53 -13.54 23.41
CA CYS A 372 20.91 -13.72 24.73
C CYS A 372 19.37 -13.85 24.69
N ILE A 373 18.72 -13.49 23.57
CA ILE A 373 17.26 -13.58 23.41
C ILE A 373 16.90 -14.72 22.43
N PRO A 374 16.06 -15.71 22.83
CA PRO A 374 15.64 -16.80 21.96
C PRO A 374 14.91 -16.28 20.71
N GLY A 375 15.31 -16.76 19.53
CA GLY A 375 14.96 -16.19 18.21
C GLY A 375 16.08 -15.35 17.58
N GLY A 376 17.17 -15.10 18.32
CA GLY A 376 18.39 -14.45 17.85
C GLY A 376 19.48 -15.41 17.37
N ALA A 377 19.67 -16.56 18.00
CA ALA A 377 20.65 -17.58 17.60
C ALA A 377 19.94 -18.88 17.18
N GLY A 378 20.22 -19.31 15.95
CA GLY A 378 19.79 -20.57 15.35
C GLY A 378 20.29 -20.69 13.93
#